data_AF-A0A8T6CII2-F1
#
_entry.id   AF-A0A8T6CII2-F1
#
_cell.length_a   1.000
_cell.length_b   1.000
_cell.length_c   1.000
_cell.angle_alpha   90.00
_cell.angle_beta   90.00
_cell.angle_gamma   90.00
#
_symmetry.space_group_name_H-M   'P 1'
#
loop_
_entity.id
_entity.type
_entity.pdbx_description
1 polymer ?
#
loop_
_entity_poly.entity_id
_entity_poly.type
_entity_poly.pdbx_seq_one_letter_code
_entity_poly.pdbx_strand_id
1 'polypeptide(L)'
;KEQRVLDSLYEQFVSGVAEGRELPIEQVRELATGEVFTSADALEAGLIDDTGDLEDAVDWVAGEARIPARVRLVRPRRGLRQVLFGRASTALIESVLLDVEGSMPTAGGWALYTGGRP
;
A
#
# COMPACT_ATOMS: atom_id res chain seq x y z
N LYS A 1 -14.70 28.04 4.72
CA LYS A 1 -14.40 27.04 3.66
C LYS A 1 -13.30 26.09 4.15
N GLU A 2 -12.25 26.62 4.74
CA GLU A 2 -11.10 25.85 5.26
C GLU A 2 -11.48 24.87 6.37
N GLN A 3 -12.27 25.29 7.37
CA GLN A 3 -12.70 24.40 8.45
C GLN A 3 -13.41 23.14 7.92
N ARG A 4 -14.32 23.28 6.95
CA ARG A 4 -15.00 22.13 6.31
C ARG A 4 -14.04 21.14 5.64
N VAL A 5 -12.91 21.63 5.11
CA VAL A 5 -11.91 20.74 4.49
C VAL A 5 -11.15 19.99 5.57
N LEU A 6 -10.76 20.67 6.65
CA LEU A 6 -10.10 20.04 7.80
C LEU A 6 -11.00 19.00 8.47
N ASP A 7 -12.27 19.34 8.71
CA ASP A 7 -13.25 18.43 9.30
C ASP A 7 -13.44 17.19 8.41
N SER A 8 -13.51 17.38 7.09
CA SER A 8 -13.62 16.26 6.15
C SER A 8 -12.40 15.36 6.14
N LEU A 9 -11.19 15.92 6.27
CA LEU A 9 -9.95 15.13 6.33
C LEU A 9 -9.86 14.37 7.66
N TYR A 10 -10.26 15.02 8.76
CA TYR A 10 -10.34 14.39 10.08
C TYR A 10 -11.28 13.19 10.07
N GLU A 11 -12.50 13.34 9.54
CA GLU A 11 -13.46 12.22 9.47
C GLU A 11 -12.96 11.09 8.56
N GLN A 12 -12.29 11.40 7.45
CA GLN A 12 -11.65 10.38 6.60
C GLN A 12 -10.57 9.61 7.35
N PHE A 13 -9.75 10.30 8.15
CA PHE A 13 -8.72 9.68 8.97
C PHE A 13 -9.33 8.75 10.02
N VAL A 14 -10.28 9.26 10.80
CA VAL A 14 -10.96 8.51 11.86
C VAL A 14 -11.66 7.27 11.28
N SER A 15 -12.41 7.44 10.18
CA SER A 15 -13.09 6.33 9.52
C SER A 15 -12.10 5.28 8.99
N GLY A 16 -11.00 5.70 8.37
CA GLY A 16 -10.00 4.78 7.82
C GLY A 16 -9.28 3.97 8.91
N VAL A 17 -9.00 4.57 10.06
CA VAL A 17 -8.40 3.88 11.20
C VAL A 17 -9.41 2.92 11.85
N ALA A 18 -10.65 3.36 12.05
CA ALA A 18 -11.70 2.51 12.61
C ALA A 18 -11.94 1.25 11.76
N GLU A 19 -12.03 1.41 10.43
CA GLU A 19 -12.18 0.29 9.50
C GLU A 19 -10.93 -0.60 9.48
N GLY A 20 -9.73 -0.01 9.38
CA GLY A 20 -8.49 -0.77 9.28
C GLY A 20 -8.09 -1.54 10.54
N ARG A 21 -8.55 -1.09 11.72
CA ARG A 21 -8.28 -1.72 13.02
C ARG A 21 -9.49 -2.44 13.62
N GLU A 22 -10.63 -2.41 12.96
CA GLU A 22 -11.90 -2.93 13.46
C GLU A 22 -12.28 -2.35 14.85
N LEU A 23 -11.91 -1.07 15.08
CA LEU A 23 -12.18 -0.36 16.34
C LEU A 23 -13.49 0.44 16.25
N PRO A 24 -14.25 0.57 17.35
CA PRO A 24 -15.38 1.51 17.44
C PRO A 24 -14.95 2.93 17.07
N ILE A 25 -15.76 3.61 16.26
CA ILE A 25 -15.40 4.94 15.77
C ILE A 25 -15.32 5.98 16.90
N GLU A 26 -16.10 5.78 17.97
CA GLU A 26 -16.04 6.56 19.20
C GLU A 26 -14.70 6.42 19.90
N GLN A 27 -14.17 5.19 20.00
CA GLN A 27 -12.86 4.93 20.58
C GLN A 27 -11.75 5.57 19.76
N VAL A 28 -11.82 5.47 18.42
CA VAL A 28 -10.83 6.11 17.54
C VAL A 28 -10.86 7.64 17.68
N ARG A 29 -12.05 8.25 17.86
CA ARG A 29 -12.17 9.69 18.12
C ARG A 29 -11.55 10.10 19.46
N GLU A 30 -11.68 9.28 20.49
CA GLU A 30 -11.02 9.52 21.77
C GLU A 30 -9.49 9.43 21.67
N LEU A 31 -8.97 8.54 20.81
CA LEU A 31 -7.54 8.38 20.56
C LEU A 31 -6.97 9.43 19.58
N ALA A 32 -7.80 10.02 18.71
CA ALA A 32 -7.39 10.97 17.68
C ALA A 32 -7.19 12.41 18.21
N THR A 33 -6.47 12.56 19.33
CA THR A 33 -6.18 13.86 19.98
C THR A 33 -5.03 14.64 19.33
N GLY A 34 -4.25 13.98 18.46
CA GLY A 34 -3.04 14.53 17.86
C GLY A 34 -1.78 14.35 18.71
N GLU A 35 -1.88 13.62 19.82
CA GLU A 35 -0.75 13.25 20.67
C GLU A 35 0.09 12.13 20.04
N VAL A 36 1.35 12.04 20.46
CA VAL A 36 2.27 10.98 20.03
C VAL A 36 2.22 9.84 21.04
N PHE A 37 1.97 8.63 20.56
CA PHE A 37 1.96 7.42 21.39
C PHE A 37 3.34 6.77 21.43
N THR A 38 3.70 6.19 22.58
CA THR A 38 4.81 5.24 22.62
C THR A 38 4.38 3.91 22.00
N SER A 39 5.34 3.04 21.68
CA SER A 39 5.02 1.71 21.16
C SER A 39 4.17 0.88 22.12
N ALA A 40 4.38 1.01 23.44
CA ALA A 40 3.57 0.33 24.45
C ALA A 40 2.12 0.86 24.48
N ASP A 41 1.95 2.19 24.49
CA ASP A 41 0.62 2.81 24.52
C ASP A 41 -0.17 2.50 23.25
N ALA A 42 0.50 2.51 22.09
CA ALA A 42 -0.12 2.20 20.81
C ALA A 42 -0.58 0.73 20.74
N LEU A 43 0.17 -0.19 21.36
CA LEU A 43 -0.19 -1.61 21.43
C LEU A 43 -1.41 -1.81 22.34
N GLU A 44 -1.44 -1.17 23.52
CA GLU A 44 -2.57 -1.22 24.44
C GLU A 44 -3.84 -0.60 23.83
N ALA A 45 -3.69 0.49 23.08
CA ALA A 45 -4.78 1.14 22.37
C ALA A 45 -5.26 0.38 21.11
N GLY A 46 -4.61 -0.72 20.72
CA GLY A 46 -4.94 -1.50 19.52
C GLY A 46 -4.61 -0.79 18.20
N LEU A 47 -3.73 0.22 18.24
CA LEU A 47 -3.29 0.96 17.06
C LEU A 47 -2.15 0.26 16.29
N ILE A 48 -1.46 -0.68 16.94
CA ILE A 48 -0.45 -1.56 16.36
C ILE A 48 -0.65 -3.00 16.84
N ASP A 49 -0.12 -3.97 16.10
CA ASP A 49 -0.32 -5.40 16.39
C ASP A 49 0.80 -6.00 17.23
N ASP A 50 2.03 -5.51 17.06
CA ASP A 50 3.20 -5.94 17.80
C ASP A 50 4.33 -4.90 17.73
N THR A 51 5.37 -5.08 18.53
CA THR A 51 6.57 -4.26 18.57
C THR A 51 7.81 -5.10 18.25
N GLY A 52 8.65 -4.61 17.35
CA GLY A 52 9.88 -5.29 16.95
C GLY A 52 10.69 -4.43 16.00
N ASP A 53 11.73 -5.01 15.43
CA ASP A 53 12.54 -4.38 14.40
C ASP A 53 12.08 -4.78 12.98
N LEU A 54 12.86 -4.36 11.98
CA LEU A 54 12.54 -4.68 10.59
C LEU A 54 12.73 -6.17 10.28
N GLU A 55 13.68 -6.85 10.93
CA GLU A 55 13.93 -8.27 10.73
C GLU A 55 12.74 -9.08 11.29
N ASP A 56 12.23 -8.71 12.47
CA ASP A 56 11.03 -9.31 13.06
C ASP A 56 9.81 -9.19 12.12
N ALA A 57 9.60 -8.00 11.54
CA ALA A 57 8.51 -7.77 10.59
C ALA A 57 8.66 -8.58 9.30
N VAL A 58 9.88 -8.73 8.78
CA VAL A 58 10.15 -9.53 7.58
C VAL A 58 9.93 -11.01 7.85
N ASP A 59 10.38 -11.50 9.00
CA ASP A 59 10.20 -12.90 9.40
C ASP A 59 8.72 -13.22 9.65
N TRP A 60 7.98 -12.30 10.27
CA TRP A 60 6.53 -12.43 10.45
C TRP A 60 5.79 -12.54 9.10
N VAL A 61 6.05 -11.62 8.16
CA VAL A 61 5.45 -11.68 6.82
C VAL A 61 5.89 -12.94 6.06
N ALA A 62 7.15 -13.35 6.18
CA ALA A 62 7.66 -14.54 5.50
C ALA A 62 6.98 -15.81 6.04
N GLY A 63 6.76 -15.89 7.36
CA GLY A 63 5.99 -16.94 8.00
C GLY A 63 4.55 -17.01 7.49
N GLU A 64 3.86 -15.87 7.46
CA GLU A 64 2.47 -15.78 6.99
C GLU A 64 2.34 -16.14 5.50
N ALA A 65 3.27 -15.66 4.67
CA ALA A 65 3.32 -15.96 3.24
C ALA A 65 3.90 -17.35 2.91
N ARG A 66 4.31 -18.13 3.91
CA ARG A 66 4.94 -19.47 3.78
C ARG A 66 6.13 -19.50 2.82
N ILE A 67 6.93 -18.43 2.82
CA ILE A 67 8.16 -18.31 2.04
C ILE A 67 9.37 -18.43 2.96
N PRO A 68 10.52 -18.91 2.46
CA PRO A 68 11.72 -19.03 3.27
C PRO A 68 12.19 -17.65 3.77
N ALA A 69 12.43 -17.54 5.07
CA ALA A 69 12.73 -16.31 5.83
C ALA A 69 13.91 -15.46 5.34
N ARG A 70 14.73 -15.96 4.40
CA ARG A 70 15.85 -15.20 3.84
C ARG A 70 15.39 -14.27 2.71
N VAL A 71 14.49 -13.34 3.03
CA VAL A 71 14.03 -12.31 2.09
C VAL A 71 15.14 -11.29 1.91
N ARG A 72 15.80 -11.30 0.75
CA ARG A 72 16.78 -10.26 0.41
C ARG A 72 16.02 -8.99 0.06
N LEU A 73 16.13 -7.97 0.90
CA LEU A 73 15.53 -6.65 0.66
C LEU A 73 16.23 -5.98 -0.53
N VAL A 74 15.72 -6.20 -1.74
CA VAL A 74 16.23 -5.56 -2.96
C VAL A 74 15.52 -4.23 -3.11
N ARG A 75 16.22 -3.13 -2.83
CA ARG A 75 15.75 -1.81 -3.27
C ARG A 75 16.05 -1.69 -4.76
N PRO A 76 15.04 -1.68 -5.66
CA PRO A 76 15.30 -1.46 -7.06
C PRO A 76 15.88 -0.06 -7.21
N ARG A 77 17.17 0.04 -7.56
CA ARG A 77 17.76 1.33 -7.96
C ARG A 77 17.13 1.71 -9.28
N ARG A 78 16.15 2.63 -9.25
CA ARG A 78 15.63 3.21 -10.48
C ARG A 78 16.78 3.94 -11.18
N GLY A 79 17.16 3.46 -12.35
CA GLY A 79 18.19 4.11 -13.15
C GLY A 79 17.70 5.48 -13.63
N LEU A 80 18.64 6.40 -13.89
CA LEU A 80 18.31 7.74 -14.39
C LEU A 80 17.41 7.70 -15.64
N ARG A 81 17.59 6.68 -16.49
CA ARG A 81 16.71 6.43 -17.65
C ARG A 81 15.27 6.10 -17.25
N GLN A 82 15.03 5.31 -16.20
CA GLN A 82 13.68 5.04 -15.71
C GLN A 82 13.02 6.30 -15.12
N VAL A 83 13.81 7.16 -14.48
CA VAL A 83 13.31 8.44 -13.93
C VAL A 83 13.00 9.44 -15.04
N LEU A 84 13.85 9.54 -16.05
CA LEU A 84 13.69 10.46 -17.18
C LEU A 84 12.63 9.98 -18.18
N PHE A 85 12.60 8.70 -18.52
CA PHE A 85 11.72 8.15 -19.54
C PHE A 85 10.39 7.58 -18.98
N GLY A 86 10.27 7.39 -17.67
CA GLY A 86 9.06 6.86 -17.02
C GLY A 86 7.87 7.81 -17.00
N ARG A 87 8.05 9.09 -17.34
CA ARG A 87 6.94 10.05 -17.55
C ARG A 87 6.53 10.20 -19.01
N ALA A 88 7.31 9.65 -19.96
CA ALA A 88 7.05 9.76 -21.39
C ALA A 88 6.31 8.53 -21.95
N SER A 89 6.28 7.41 -21.22
CA SER A 89 5.70 6.14 -21.71
C SER A 89 4.18 6.09 -21.70
N THR A 90 3.47 6.91 -20.93
CA THR A 90 1.99 6.97 -21.00
C THR A 90 1.49 7.53 -22.33
N ALA A 91 2.23 8.44 -22.97
CA ALA A 91 1.84 8.99 -24.27
C ALA A 91 2.10 8.02 -25.45
N LEU A 92 3.07 7.10 -25.31
CA LEU A 92 3.39 6.11 -26.35
C LEU A 92 2.54 4.84 -26.25
N ILE A 93 2.01 4.52 -25.06
CA ILE A 93 1.05 3.41 -24.89
C ILE A 93 -0.25 3.71 -25.64
N GLU A 94 -0.70 4.98 -25.67
CA GLU A 94 -1.92 5.39 -26.37
C GLU A 94 -1.80 5.21 -27.90
N SER A 95 -0.63 5.50 -28.48
CA SER A 95 -0.41 5.32 -29.92
C SER A 95 -0.23 3.87 -30.35
N VAL A 96 0.29 3.01 -29.48
CA VAL A 96 0.46 1.57 -29.76
C VAL A 96 -0.85 0.79 -29.56
N LEU A 97 -1.76 1.27 -28.70
CA LEU A 97 -3.09 0.66 -28.51
C LEU A 97 -3.99 0.84 -29.74
N LEU A 98 -3.87 1.97 -30.46
CA LEU A 98 -4.67 2.28 -31.65
C LEU A 98 -4.33 1.42 -32.88
N ASP A 99 -3.14 0.80 -32.92
CA ASP A 99 -2.77 -0.13 -34.00
C ASP A 99 -3.23 -1.57 -33.74
N VAL A 100 -3.71 -1.88 -32.53
CA VAL A 100 -4.11 -3.24 -32.11
C VAL A 100 -5.64 -3.40 -31.96
N GLU A 101 -6.43 -2.36 -32.24
CA GLU A 101 -7.90 -2.38 -32.29
C GLU A 101 -8.48 -3.29 -33.41
N GLY A 102 -7.61 -3.90 -34.25
CA GLY A 102 -8.03 -4.82 -35.32
C GLY A 102 -8.06 -6.30 -34.94
N SER A 103 -7.51 -6.70 -33.78
CA SER A 103 -7.45 -8.14 -33.43
C SER A 103 -7.30 -8.37 -31.94
N MET A 104 -8.40 -8.24 -31.19
CA MET A 104 -8.52 -8.92 -29.90
C MET A 104 -9.90 -9.56 -29.75
N PRO A 105 -9.99 -10.87 -29.50
CA PRO A 105 -11.24 -11.50 -29.08
C PRO A 105 -11.60 -10.97 -27.68
N THR A 106 -12.79 -10.41 -27.58
CA THR A 106 -13.43 -10.01 -26.34
C THR A 106 -13.77 -11.25 -25.51
N ALA A 107 -12.92 -11.62 -24.56
CA ALA A 107 -13.35 -12.38 -23.40
C ALA A 107 -12.31 -12.31 -22.29
N GLY A 108 -12.62 -11.49 -21.27
CA GLY A 108 -12.50 -11.85 -19.86
C GLY A 108 -11.15 -12.30 -19.32
N GLY A 109 -10.68 -11.53 -18.33
CA GLY A 109 -10.01 -12.12 -17.17
C GLY A 109 -8.53 -11.82 -17.05
N TRP A 110 -8.24 -10.85 -16.18
CA TRP A 110 -7.09 -10.82 -15.28
C TRP A 110 -6.31 -12.16 -15.20
N ALA A 111 -5.16 -12.22 -15.87
CA ALA A 111 -4.22 -13.34 -15.75
C ALA A 111 -2.83 -12.82 -15.42
N LEU A 112 -2.59 -12.77 -14.12
CA LEU A 112 -1.35 -12.88 -13.36
C LEU A 112 -0.08 -13.16 -14.18
N TYR A 113 0.89 -12.26 -14.02
CA TYR A 113 2.26 -12.41 -14.47
C TYR A 113 2.97 -13.49 -13.65
N THR A 114 2.98 -14.73 -14.14
CA THR A 114 3.92 -15.76 -13.66
C THR A 114 5.03 -15.92 -14.66
N GLY A 115 6.24 -15.54 -14.25
CA GLY A 115 7.45 -15.74 -15.03
C GLY A 115 7.76 -17.22 -15.26
N GLY A 116 8.37 -17.49 -16.41
CA GLY A 116 8.94 -18.79 -16.75
C GLY A 116 9.85 -18.64 -17.97
N ARG A 117 11.17 -18.65 -17.71
CA ARG A 117 12.20 -19.05 -18.70
C ARG A 117 12.17 -20.59 -18.85
N PRO A 118 12.83 -21.23 -19.85
CA PRO A 118 14.24 -21.08 -20.24
C PRO A 118 14.53 -20.08 -21.35
#